data_AF-A0A6L3XT52-F1
#
_entry.id   AF-A0A6L3XT52-F1
#
_cell.length_a   1.000
_cell.length_b   1.000
_cell.length_c   1.000
_cell.angle_alpha   90.00
_cell.angle_beta   90.00
_cell.angle_gamma   90.00
#
_symmetry.space_group_name_H-M   'P 1'
#
loop_
_entity.id
_entity.type
_entity.pdbx_description
1 polymer ?
#
loop_
_entity_poly.entity_id
_entity_poly.type
_entity_poly.pdbx_seq_one_letter_code
_entity_poly.pdbx_strand_id
1 'polypeptide(L)'
;MTHIFYEFSSLKPGVPDVETLMEVINSSELTRFVMGAEVVDFVKKALIVNTTIGSFKNCYFAFDDGAYFLEFDGKGKSRRFTEVPDWFVSPAEFARSQWLINHDLADVKATAFIDVLMSYPLKERRAHCNLLFGLDLHKVNVVPAPTAPAGKMGNKNGKTTKPRVTDLGSFELFIAFFARMKN
;
A
#
# COMPACT_ATOMS: atom_id res chain seq x y z
N MET A 1 15.06 -14.42 -14.00
CA MET A 1 14.22 -13.22 -13.82
C MET A 1 14.44 -12.72 -12.40
N THR A 2 14.36 -11.42 -12.13
CA THR A 2 14.53 -10.88 -10.78
C THR A 2 13.15 -10.69 -10.15
N HIS A 3 12.96 -11.19 -8.93
CA HIS A 3 11.72 -11.00 -8.17
C HIS A 3 12.01 -10.15 -6.94
N ILE A 4 11.16 -9.17 -6.66
CA ILE A 4 11.28 -8.25 -5.54
C ILE A 4 10.06 -8.40 -4.65
N PHE A 5 10.31 -8.53 -3.36
CA PHE A 5 9.30 -8.76 -2.36
C PHE A 5 9.38 -7.67 -1.28
N TYR A 6 8.24 -7.11 -0.92
CA TYR A 6 8.16 -5.97 0.01
C TYR A 6 7.31 -6.34 1.23
N GLU A 7 7.82 -6.08 2.43
CA GLU A 7 7.04 -6.05 3.66
C GLU A 7 6.45 -4.63 3.80
N PHE A 8 5.25 -4.43 3.28
CA PHE A 8 4.51 -3.19 3.43
C PHE A 8 3.35 -3.37 4.40
N SER A 9 3.48 -2.77 5.60
CA SER A 9 2.52 -2.93 6.70
C SER A 9 1.12 -2.40 6.37
N SER A 10 1.05 -1.52 5.38
CA SER A 10 -0.15 -0.80 4.98
C SER A 10 -0.84 -1.35 3.72
N LEU A 11 -0.29 -2.40 3.11
CA LEU A 11 -0.83 -3.01 1.89
C LEU A 11 -1.20 -4.47 2.12
N LYS A 12 -2.29 -4.91 1.49
CA LYS A 12 -2.67 -6.31 1.50
C LYS A 12 -1.60 -7.13 0.73
N PRO A 13 -1.13 -8.26 1.29
CA PRO A 13 -0.21 -9.15 0.61
C PRO A 13 -0.76 -9.69 -0.70
N GLY A 14 0.06 -9.68 -1.74
CA GLY A 14 -0.16 -10.47 -2.96
C GLY A 14 0.48 -11.86 -2.87
N VAL A 15 1.42 -12.05 -1.93
CA VAL A 15 2.07 -13.34 -1.63
C VAL A 15 1.89 -13.60 -0.13
N PRO A 16 0.74 -14.16 0.29
CA PRO A 16 0.39 -14.28 1.71
C PRO A 16 1.18 -15.36 2.45
N ASP A 17 1.58 -16.44 1.76
CA ASP A 17 2.15 -17.65 2.33
C ASP A 17 3.36 -18.16 1.52
N VAL A 18 4.06 -19.16 2.08
CA VAL A 18 5.28 -19.73 1.48
C VAL A 18 4.97 -20.52 0.20
N GLU A 19 3.79 -21.12 0.09
CA GLU A 19 3.38 -21.85 -1.11
C GLU A 19 3.28 -20.89 -2.30
N THR A 20 2.54 -19.79 -2.14
CA THR A 20 2.39 -18.72 -3.14
C THR A 20 3.76 -18.12 -3.50
N LEU A 21 4.65 -17.96 -2.52
CA LEU A 21 6.02 -17.47 -2.78
C LEU A 21 6.75 -18.37 -3.78
N MET A 22 6.70 -19.69 -3.55
CA MET A 22 7.41 -20.65 -4.38
C MET A 22 6.78 -20.75 -5.77
N GLU A 23 5.46 -20.63 -5.89
CA GLU A 23 4.78 -20.54 -7.18
C GLU A 23 5.23 -19.31 -7.97
N VAL A 24 5.23 -18.14 -7.32
CA VAL A 24 5.59 -16.85 -7.95
C VAL A 24 7.03 -16.85 -8.45
N ILE A 25 7.98 -17.36 -7.66
CA ILE A 25 9.40 -17.43 -8.04
C ILE A 25 9.61 -18.36 -9.25
N ASN A 26 8.79 -19.39 -9.39
CA ASN A 26 8.96 -20.40 -10.45
C ASN A 26 8.18 -20.10 -11.73
N SER A 27 7.17 -19.21 -11.70
CA SER A 27 6.20 -19.11 -12.81
C SER A 27 5.74 -17.70 -13.18
N SER A 28 5.98 -16.69 -12.35
CA SER A 28 5.28 -15.41 -12.54
C SER A 28 5.94 -14.51 -13.58
N GLU A 29 5.11 -13.94 -14.47
CA GLU A 29 5.46 -12.80 -15.32
C GLU A 29 5.63 -11.51 -14.50
N LEU A 30 4.95 -11.43 -13.36
CA LEU A 30 5.06 -10.32 -12.42
C LEU A 30 6.29 -10.52 -11.53
N THR A 31 6.97 -9.42 -11.25
CA THR A 31 8.30 -9.44 -10.62
C THR A 31 8.33 -8.73 -9.28
N ARG A 32 7.20 -8.21 -8.79
CA ARG A 32 7.16 -7.32 -7.63
C ARG A 32 5.92 -7.55 -6.79
N PHE A 33 6.08 -7.89 -5.51
CA PHE A 33 4.98 -8.34 -4.65
C PHE A 33 5.06 -7.84 -3.23
N VAL A 34 3.89 -7.70 -2.57
CA VAL A 34 3.81 -7.52 -1.12
C VAL A 34 3.72 -8.87 -0.44
N MET A 35 4.58 -9.10 0.56
CA MET A 35 4.66 -10.33 1.34
C MET A 35 3.68 -10.33 2.51
N GLY A 36 3.18 -11.52 2.84
CA GLY A 36 2.49 -11.79 4.10
C GLY A 36 3.45 -12.02 5.25
N ALA A 37 2.94 -11.92 6.48
CA ALA A 37 3.72 -12.12 7.70
C ALA A 37 4.40 -13.49 7.77
N GLU A 38 3.75 -14.52 7.20
CA GLU A 38 4.31 -15.87 7.13
C GLU A 38 5.59 -15.91 6.28
N VAL A 39 5.55 -15.31 5.09
CA VAL A 39 6.71 -15.23 4.20
C VAL A 39 7.84 -14.44 4.83
N VAL A 40 7.51 -13.31 5.46
CA VAL A 40 8.47 -12.47 6.18
C VAL A 40 9.19 -13.28 7.26
N ASP A 41 8.44 -13.98 8.11
CA ASP A 41 8.99 -14.82 9.19
C ASP A 41 9.83 -15.98 8.62
N PHE A 42 9.34 -16.64 7.57
CA PHE A 42 10.05 -17.71 6.88
C PHE A 42 11.41 -17.25 6.34
N VAL A 43 11.47 -16.14 5.60
CA VAL A 43 12.73 -15.63 5.02
C VAL A 43 13.70 -15.22 6.13
N LYS A 44 13.22 -14.53 7.17
CA LYS A 44 14.04 -14.12 8.32
C LYS A 44 14.65 -15.34 9.03
N LYS A 45 13.86 -16.38 9.27
CA LYS A 45 14.30 -17.64 9.90
C LYS A 45 15.22 -18.47 9.01
N ALA A 46 14.92 -18.57 7.71
CA ALA A 46 15.74 -19.35 6.77
C ALA A 46 17.19 -18.84 6.72
N LEU A 47 17.39 -17.53 6.81
CA LEU A 47 18.72 -16.92 6.83
C LEU A 47 19.52 -17.16 8.12
N ILE A 48 18.86 -17.52 9.23
CA ILE A 48 19.56 -17.96 10.45
C ILE A 48 20.23 -19.31 10.19
N VAL A 49 19.58 -20.16 9.40
CA VAL A 49 20.03 -21.52 9.12
C VAL A 49 21.05 -21.55 7.98
N ASN A 50 20.81 -20.79 6.91
CA ASN A 50 21.67 -20.81 5.73
C ASN A 50 21.67 -19.47 5.00
N THR A 51 22.86 -18.97 4.69
CA THR A 51 23.05 -17.74 3.90
C THR A 51 23.00 -18.01 2.40
N THR A 52 22.92 -19.27 1.98
CA THR A 52 22.76 -19.66 0.57
C THR A 52 21.48 -20.46 0.39
N ILE A 53 20.47 -19.88 -0.26
CA ILE A 53 19.16 -20.48 -0.51
C ILE A 53 18.94 -20.53 -2.02
N GLY A 54 19.08 -21.73 -2.59
CA GLY A 54 19.06 -21.92 -4.04
C GLY A 54 17.73 -21.57 -4.72
N SER A 55 16.61 -21.67 -4.00
CA SER A 55 15.29 -21.26 -4.50
C SER A 55 15.15 -19.74 -4.60
N PHE A 56 15.96 -18.96 -3.89
CA PHE A 56 15.85 -17.49 -3.88
C PHE A 56 16.81 -16.81 -4.86
N LYS A 57 17.32 -17.51 -5.88
CA LYS A 57 18.22 -16.92 -6.88
C LYS A 57 17.59 -15.68 -7.52
N ASN A 58 18.33 -14.56 -7.51
CA ASN A 58 17.88 -13.27 -8.03
C ASN A 58 16.59 -12.73 -7.35
N CYS A 59 16.33 -13.11 -6.10
CA CYS A 59 15.25 -12.56 -5.30
C CYS A 59 15.76 -11.44 -4.39
N TYR A 60 15.02 -10.33 -4.32
CA TYR A 60 15.29 -9.19 -3.46
C TYR A 60 14.14 -9.00 -2.49
N PHE A 61 14.46 -8.64 -1.25
CA PHE A 61 13.48 -8.46 -0.19
C PHE A 61 13.73 -7.13 0.52
N ALA A 62 12.69 -6.32 0.63
CA ALA A 62 12.66 -5.14 1.47
C ALA A 62 11.77 -5.43 2.68
N PHE A 63 12.27 -5.11 3.87
CA PHE A 63 11.59 -5.42 5.12
C PHE A 63 11.26 -4.14 5.90
N ASP A 64 10.31 -4.27 6.83
CA ASP A 64 9.89 -3.21 7.75
C ASP A 64 9.68 -1.86 7.02
N ASP A 65 8.85 -1.86 5.96
CA ASP A 65 8.56 -0.68 5.12
C ASP A 65 9.80 0.00 4.48
N GLY A 66 10.89 -0.75 4.29
CA GLY A 66 12.13 -0.28 3.66
C GLY A 66 13.25 0.10 4.64
N ALA A 67 13.19 -0.38 5.88
CA ALA A 67 14.24 -0.12 6.87
C ALA A 67 15.52 -0.96 6.62
N TYR A 68 15.39 -2.14 6.01
CA TYR A 68 16.52 -2.97 5.60
C TYR A 68 16.18 -3.88 4.43
N PHE A 69 17.24 -4.35 3.78
CA PHE A 69 17.18 -5.03 2.50
C PHE A 69 18.01 -6.30 2.52
N LEU A 70 17.58 -7.23 1.68
CA LEU A 70 18.22 -8.51 1.49
C LEU A 70 18.19 -8.84 0.00
N GLU A 71 19.34 -9.21 -0.54
CA GLU A 71 19.48 -9.63 -1.92
C GLU A 71 20.07 -11.02 -1.99
N PHE A 72 19.58 -11.82 -2.93
CA PHE A 72 20.17 -13.08 -3.30
C PHE A 72 20.75 -13.00 -4.71
N ASP A 73 22.03 -13.36 -4.84
CA ASP A 73 22.72 -13.38 -6.14
C ASP A 73 22.22 -14.53 -7.05
N GLY A 74 22.79 -14.64 -8.25
CA GLY A 74 22.46 -15.72 -9.20
C GLY A 74 22.79 -17.14 -8.72
N LYS A 75 23.51 -17.29 -7.61
CA LYS A 75 23.80 -18.55 -6.94
C LYS A 75 22.94 -18.78 -5.69
N GLY A 76 22.12 -17.79 -5.32
CA GLY A 76 21.27 -17.83 -4.13
C GLY A 76 22.04 -17.45 -2.86
N LYS A 77 23.19 -16.80 -2.95
CA LYS A 77 23.91 -16.29 -1.79
C LYS A 77 23.33 -14.95 -1.36
N SER A 78 23.02 -14.84 -0.07
CA SER A 78 22.38 -13.68 0.51
C SER A 78 23.37 -12.57 0.89
N ARG A 79 22.94 -11.32 0.75
CA ARG A 79 23.59 -10.10 1.27
C ARG A 79 22.55 -9.23 1.96
N ARG A 80 22.82 -8.82 3.20
CA ARG A 80 21.99 -7.88 3.97
C ARG A 80 22.61 -6.49 3.98
N PHE A 81 21.80 -5.46 3.91
CA PHE A 81 22.23 -4.06 3.93
C PHE A 81 21.08 -3.13 4.30
N THR A 82 21.38 -1.87 4.60
CA THR A 82 20.42 -0.85 5.03
C THR A 82 20.38 0.37 4.11
N GLU A 83 21.34 0.51 3.21
CA GLU A 83 21.34 1.55 2.19
C GLU A 83 20.19 1.31 1.22
N VAL A 84 19.40 2.36 0.93
CA VAL A 84 18.21 2.24 0.07
C VAL A 84 18.66 1.95 -1.36
N PRO A 85 18.32 0.79 -1.94
CA PRO A 85 18.76 0.43 -3.27
C PRO A 85 17.86 1.02 -4.35
N ASP A 86 18.40 1.19 -5.57
CA ASP A 86 17.67 1.77 -6.72
C ASP A 86 16.42 0.98 -7.14
N TRP A 87 16.32 -0.30 -6.76
CA TRP A 87 15.16 -1.14 -7.06
C TRP A 87 14.03 -1.00 -6.05
N PHE A 88 14.28 -0.37 -4.90
CA PHE A 88 13.26 -0.14 -3.89
C PHE A 88 12.33 1.00 -4.32
N VAL A 89 11.05 0.83 -4.05
CA VAL A 89 10.02 1.85 -4.27
C VAL A 89 9.26 2.04 -2.97
N SER A 90 8.77 3.26 -2.73
CA SER A 90 7.97 3.53 -1.53
C SER A 90 6.64 2.76 -1.57
N PRO A 91 6.02 2.47 -0.40
CA PRO A 91 4.70 1.86 -0.35
C PRO A 91 3.65 2.60 -1.20
N ALA A 92 3.74 3.93 -1.25
CA ALA A 92 2.82 4.76 -2.01
C ALA A 92 3.03 4.63 -3.52
N GLU A 93 4.29 4.62 -4.01
CA GLU A 93 4.59 4.39 -5.43
C GLU A 93 4.19 2.99 -5.89
N PHE A 94 4.46 1.98 -5.06
CA PHE A 94 4.04 0.62 -5.30
C PHE A 94 2.50 0.50 -5.34
N ALA A 95 1.81 1.11 -4.38
CA ALA A 95 0.35 1.09 -4.30
C ALA A 95 -0.32 1.64 -5.56
N ARG A 96 0.19 2.75 -6.10
CA ARG A 96 -0.39 3.43 -7.27
C ARG A 96 -0.26 2.67 -8.59
N SER A 97 0.57 1.63 -8.65
CA SER A 97 0.88 0.90 -9.88
C SER A 97 0.81 -0.60 -9.66
N GLN A 98 1.89 -1.18 -9.17
CA GLN A 98 2.07 -2.62 -9.08
C GLN A 98 1.06 -3.31 -8.17
N TRP A 99 0.68 -2.69 -7.06
CA TRP A 99 -0.32 -3.28 -6.18
C TRP A 99 -1.67 -3.44 -6.87
N LEU A 100 -2.09 -2.43 -7.64
CA LEU A 100 -3.33 -2.49 -8.41
C LEU A 100 -3.26 -3.57 -9.50
N ILE A 101 -2.12 -3.69 -10.19
CA ILE A 101 -1.89 -4.75 -11.19
C ILE A 101 -2.00 -6.13 -10.54
N ASN A 102 -1.31 -6.35 -9.41
CA ASN A 102 -1.29 -7.64 -8.71
C ASN A 102 -2.67 -8.08 -8.19
N HIS A 103 -3.63 -7.16 -8.10
CA HIS A 103 -4.98 -7.42 -7.61
C HIS A 103 -6.05 -7.26 -8.70
N ASP A 104 -5.64 -7.16 -9.98
CA ASP A 104 -6.54 -6.96 -11.12
C ASP A 104 -7.42 -5.70 -10.98
N LEU A 105 -6.87 -4.63 -10.40
CA LEU A 105 -7.55 -3.36 -10.17
C LEU A 105 -7.02 -2.22 -11.05
N ALA A 106 -6.01 -2.45 -11.87
CA ALA A 106 -5.39 -1.38 -12.68
C ALA A 106 -6.34 -0.86 -13.78
N ASP A 107 -7.10 -1.75 -14.41
CA ASP A 107 -7.94 -1.45 -15.58
C ASP A 107 -9.45 -1.56 -15.30
N VAL A 108 -9.84 -1.71 -14.03
CA VAL A 108 -11.25 -1.84 -13.66
C VAL A 108 -11.95 -0.49 -13.68
N LYS A 109 -13.26 -0.51 -13.89
CA LYS A 109 -14.09 0.69 -13.76
C LYS A 109 -14.00 1.24 -12.33
N ALA A 110 -14.02 2.56 -12.20
CA ALA A 110 -13.95 3.25 -10.91
C ALA A 110 -14.98 2.72 -9.88
N THR A 111 -16.17 2.29 -10.32
CA THR A 111 -17.19 1.70 -9.44
C THR A 111 -16.72 0.40 -8.80
N ALA A 112 -16.14 -0.52 -9.57
CA ALA A 112 -15.63 -1.79 -9.06
C ALA A 112 -14.43 -1.58 -8.13
N PHE A 113 -13.56 -0.64 -8.47
CA PHE A 113 -12.48 -0.22 -7.60
C PHE A 113 -12.98 0.33 -6.26
N ILE A 114 -14.02 1.18 -6.29
CA ILE A 114 -14.66 1.71 -5.08
C ILE A 114 -15.27 0.57 -4.26
N ASP A 115 -15.94 -0.40 -4.87
CA ASP A 115 -16.53 -1.53 -4.15
C ASP A 115 -15.47 -2.32 -3.37
N VAL A 116 -14.30 -2.55 -3.99
CA VAL A 116 -13.15 -3.19 -3.31
C VAL A 116 -12.61 -2.31 -2.18
N LEU A 117 -12.41 -1.00 -2.39
CA LEU A 117 -12.01 -0.11 -1.30
C LEU A 117 -13.03 -0.10 -0.14
N MET A 118 -14.31 -0.23 -0.47
CA MET A 118 -15.40 -0.23 0.50
C MET A 118 -15.53 -1.56 1.26
N SER A 119 -14.93 -2.65 0.80
CA SER A 119 -14.89 -3.91 1.56
C SER A 119 -13.92 -3.86 2.76
N TYR A 120 -12.92 -2.97 2.73
CA TYR A 120 -11.97 -2.83 3.83
C TYR A 120 -12.60 -2.11 5.04
N PRO A 121 -12.19 -2.45 6.28
CA PRO A 121 -12.49 -1.68 7.47
C PRO A 121 -12.10 -0.20 7.32
N LEU A 122 -12.83 0.70 7.99
CA LEU A 122 -12.66 2.15 7.83
C LEU A 122 -11.20 2.62 8.06
N LYS A 123 -10.49 2.02 9.02
CA LYS A 123 -9.10 2.37 9.33
C LYS A 123 -8.17 2.05 8.16
N GLU A 124 -8.28 0.84 7.61
CA GLU A 124 -7.48 0.38 6.47
C GLU A 124 -7.84 1.13 5.19
N ARG A 125 -9.14 1.34 4.95
CA ARG A 125 -9.60 2.14 3.81
C ARG A 125 -8.99 3.54 3.79
N ARG A 126 -8.92 4.21 4.94
CA ARG A 126 -8.26 5.53 5.06
C ARG A 126 -6.78 5.46 4.72
N ALA A 127 -6.08 4.43 5.20
CA ALA A 127 -4.67 4.22 4.88
C ALA A 127 -4.46 3.98 3.38
N HIS A 128 -5.28 3.14 2.74
CA HIS A 128 -5.23 2.91 1.30
C HIS A 128 -5.50 4.19 0.50
N CYS A 129 -6.54 4.96 0.84
CA CYS A 129 -6.81 6.24 0.19
C CYS A 129 -5.66 7.24 0.35
N ASN A 130 -4.96 7.24 1.49
CA ASN A 130 -3.79 8.08 1.68
C ASN A 130 -2.62 7.66 0.80
N LEU A 131 -2.38 6.36 0.66
CA LEU A 131 -1.29 5.83 -0.17
C LEU A 131 -1.54 6.04 -1.67
N LEU A 132 -2.77 5.76 -2.10
CA LEU A 132 -3.16 5.79 -3.50
C LEU A 132 -3.33 7.22 -4.01
N PHE A 133 -3.90 8.10 -3.21
CA PHE A 133 -4.31 9.44 -3.64
C PHE A 133 -3.61 10.58 -2.91
N GLY A 134 -2.75 10.28 -1.93
CA GLY A 134 -2.03 11.30 -1.16
C GLY A 134 -2.96 12.19 -0.32
N LEU A 135 -4.15 11.71 0.04
CA LEU A 135 -5.21 12.55 0.63
C LEU A 135 -4.93 12.99 2.07
N ASP A 136 -3.92 12.42 2.73
CA ASP A 136 -3.48 12.81 4.08
C ASP A 136 -4.63 12.84 5.11
N LEU A 137 -5.57 11.89 5.00
CA LEU A 137 -6.83 11.79 5.76
C LEU A 137 -6.63 11.58 7.28
N HIS A 138 -5.39 11.32 7.73
CA HIS A 138 -5.05 11.33 9.15
C HIS A 138 -4.86 12.75 9.68
N LYS A 139 -4.56 13.72 8.80
CA LYS A 139 -4.46 15.15 9.08
C LYS A 139 -5.79 15.88 8.93
N VAL A 140 -6.91 15.21 9.21
CA VAL A 140 -8.03 15.95 9.81
C VAL A 140 -7.68 16.21 11.28
N ASN A 141 -6.51 16.84 11.52
CA ASN A 141 -6.48 17.84 12.57
C ASN A 141 -7.61 18.77 12.16
N VAL A 142 -8.62 18.83 13.01
CA VAL A 142 -9.59 19.89 13.02
C VAL A 142 -8.78 21.18 12.91
N VAL A 143 -8.60 21.69 11.69
CA VAL A 143 -8.47 23.12 11.50
C VAL A 143 -9.70 23.61 12.23
N PRO A 144 -9.57 24.37 13.34
CA PRO A 144 -10.74 24.95 13.94
C PRO A 144 -11.38 25.69 12.78
N ALA A 145 -12.56 25.24 12.34
CA ALA A 145 -13.35 26.03 11.45
C ALA A 145 -13.34 27.44 12.07
N PRO A 146 -12.99 28.50 11.31
CA PRO A 146 -13.02 29.85 11.86
C PRO A 146 -14.35 29.96 12.59
N THR A 147 -14.27 30.19 13.90
CA THR A 147 -15.38 30.06 14.85
C THR A 147 -16.68 30.45 14.16
N ALA A 148 -17.52 29.44 13.88
CA ALA A 148 -18.81 29.70 13.25
C ALA A 148 -19.48 30.80 14.08
N PRO A 149 -20.00 31.88 13.46
CA PRO A 149 -20.72 32.89 14.21
C PRO A 149 -21.81 32.19 15.02
N ALA A 150 -21.89 32.52 16.31
CA ALA A 150 -22.72 31.83 17.29
C ALA A 150 -24.16 31.67 16.78
N GLY A 151 -24.44 30.50 16.21
CA GLY A 151 -25.70 30.20 15.56
C GLY A 151 -25.68 28.74 15.16
N LYS A 152 -26.49 27.92 15.83
CA LYS A 152 -26.62 26.48 15.56
C LYS A 152 -26.80 26.25 14.06
N MET A 153 -25.75 25.79 13.39
CA MET A 153 -25.82 25.34 12.00
C MET A 153 -26.37 23.91 12.00
N GLY A 154 -27.61 23.79 12.48
CA GLY A 154 -28.45 22.60 12.37
C GLY A 154 -29.47 22.81 11.26
N ASN A 155 -29.81 21.72 10.57
CA ASN A 155 -30.85 21.69 9.55
C ASN A 155 -32.19 22.20 10.12
N LYS A 156 -32.56 23.47 9.88
CA LYS A 156 -33.80 24.07 10.39
C LYS A 156 -35.08 23.34 9.93
N ASN A 157 -34.98 22.43 8.95
CA ASN A 157 -36.13 21.77 8.34
C ASN A 157 -36.17 20.23 8.50
N GLY A 158 -35.38 19.64 9.40
CA GLY A 158 -35.64 18.28 9.92
C GLY A 158 -35.72 17.10 8.93
N LYS A 159 -35.21 17.22 7.69
CA LYS A 159 -35.36 16.16 6.67
C LYS A 159 -34.26 15.09 6.63
N THR A 160 -33.10 15.31 7.27
CA THR A 160 -32.00 14.32 7.27
C THR A 160 -30.95 14.67 8.32
N THR A 161 -30.39 13.64 8.96
CA THR A 161 -29.28 13.67 9.93
C THR A 161 -27.91 13.42 9.30
N LYS A 162 -27.83 13.18 7.98
CA LYS A 162 -26.55 13.00 7.30
C LYS A 162 -25.93 14.37 6.98
N PRO A 163 -24.63 14.60 7.29
CA PRO A 163 -23.94 15.84 6.94
C PRO A 163 -23.97 16.05 5.42
N ARG A 164 -24.10 17.31 4.96
CA ARG A 164 -24.10 17.60 3.52
C ARG A 164 -22.69 17.41 2.99
N VAL A 165 -22.56 17.03 1.72
CA VAL A 165 -21.25 16.83 1.06
C VAL A 165 -20.37 18.09 1.14
N THR A 166 -20.99 19.27 1.16
CA THR A 166 -20.32 20.56 1.36
C THR A 166 -19.70 20.72 2.76
N ASP A 167 -20.26 20.06 3.76
CA ASP A 167 -19.83 20.18 5.16
C ASP A 167 -18.63 19.26 5.47
N LEU A 168 -18.26 18.40 4.52
CA LEU A 168 -17.20 17.39 4.65
C LEU A 168 -15.85 17.86 4.09
N GLY A 169 -15.71 19.11 3.65
CA GLY A 169 -14.50 19.61 2.99
C GLY A 169 -14.17 18.87 1.68
N SER A 170 -15.19 18.25 1.06
CA SER A 170 -15.01 17.36 -0.09
C SER A 170 -14.55 18.10 -1.35
N PHE A 171 -14.85 19.40 -1.45
CA PHE A 171 -14.45 20.22 -2.59
C PHE A 171 -12.96 20.57 -2.52
N GLU A 172 -12.46 20.95 -1.34
CA GLU A 172 -11.04 21.25 -1.13
C GLU A 172 -10.18 19.99 -1.33
N LEU A 173 -10.64 18.83 -0.84
CA LEU A 173 -9.99 17.55 -1.09
C LEU A 173 -9.96 17.19 -2.58
N PHE A 174 -11.06 17.44 -3.31
CA PHE A 174 -11.12 17.20 -4.75
C PHE A 174 -10.17 18.13 -5.53
N ILE A 175 -10.08 19.41 -5.16
CA ILE A 175 -9.13 20.36 -5.78
C ILE A 175 -7.68 19.92 -5.54
N ALA A 176 -7.35 19.56 -4.30
CA ALA A 176 -6.00 19.10 -3.95
C ALA A 176 -5.61 17.82 -4.72
N PHE A 177 -6.56 16.89 -4.87
CA PHE A 177 -6.39 15.69 -5.67
C PHE A 177 -6.18 16.02 -7.16
N PHE A 178 -7.05 16.86 -7.74
CA PHE A 178 -7.01 17.21 -9.16
C PHE A 178 -5.75 18.00 -9.54
N ALA A 179 -5.30 18.91 -8.67
CA ALA A 179 -4.05 19.66 -8.88
C ALA A 179 -2.83 18.74 -8.96
N ARG A 180 -2.84 17.62 -8.23
CA ARG A 180 -1.73 16.66 -8.21
C ARG A 180 -1.72 15.69 -9.39
N MET A 181 -2.87 15.44 -10.04
CA MET A 181 -2.94 14.63 -11.26
C MET A 181 -2.43 15.35 -12.52
N LYS A 182 -2.26 16.69 -12.46
CA LYS A 182 -1.77 17.49 -13.58
C LYS A 182 -0.25 17.57 -13.66
N ASN A 183 0.46 17.06 -12.67
CA ASN A 183 1.91 16.93 -12.62
C ASN A 183 2.30 15.45 -12.78
#